data_AF-A0A7C6LU82-F1
#
_entry.id   AF-A0A7C6LU82-F1
#
_cell.length_a   1.000
_cell.length_b   1.000
_cell.length_c   1.000
_cell.angle_alpha   90.00
_cell.angle_beta   90.00
_cell.angle_gamma   90.00
#
_symmetry.space_group_name_H-M   'P 1'
#
loop_
_entity.id
_entity.type
_entity.pdbx_description
1 polymer ?
#
loop_
_entity_poly.entity_id
_entity_poly.type
_entity_poly.pdbx_seq_one_letter_code
_entity_poly.pdbx_strand_id
1 'polypeptide(L)' 'MSRGLEDVHPAALMAIASRYAERRILQRVTQAGHADLTVAQARLMAHLDDDGTRLTELAFRAGVTKQTAHVL' A
#
# COMPACT_ATOMS: atom_id res chain seq x y z
N MET A 1 10.87 28.24 -20.23
CA MET A 1 11.40 27.90 -18.90
C MET A 1 10.96 26.48 -18.57
N SER A 2 11.79 25.51 -18.91
CA SER A 2 11.52 24.09 -18.62
C SER A 2 11.79 23.89 -17.13
N ARG A 3 10.72 23.71 -16.35
CA ARG A 3 10.80 23.44 -14.91
C ARG A 3 11.50 22.08 -14.74
N GLY A 4 12.68 22.07 -14.12
CA GLY A 4 13.51 20.86 -13.94
C GLY A 4 12.89 19.93 -12.90
N LEU A 5 13.36 18.68 -12.84
CA LEU A 5 12.93 17.72 -11.80
C LEU A 5 13.23 18.24 -10.39
N GLU A 6 14.23 19.13 -10.25
CA GLU A 6 14.58 19.84 -9.01
C GLU A 6 13.47 20.73 -8.44
N ASP A 7 12.51 21.17 -9.26
CA ASP A 7 11.40 22.04 -8.83
C ASP A 7 10.15 21.25 -8.41
N VAL A 8 10.18 19.91 -8.50
CA VAL A 8 9.05 19.06 -8.14
C VAL A 8 9.06 18.86 -6.62
N HIS A 9 7.94 19.20 -5.98
CA HIS A 9 7.77 19.06 -4.54
C HIS A 9 8.08 17.61 -4.09
N PRO A 10 8.96 17.38 -3.09
CA PRO A 10 9.35 16.03 -2.67
C PRO A 10 8.17 15.10 -2.34
N ALA A 11 7.11 15.64 -1.71
CA ALA A 11 5.90 14.86 -1.45
C ALA A 11 5.23 14.33 -2.73
N ALA A 12 5.27 15.08 -3.83
CA ALA A 12 4.74 14.63 -5.12
C ALA A 12 5.58 13.47 -5.67
N LEU A 13 6.92 13.56 -5.57
CA LEU A 13 7.82 12.48 -5.97
C LEU A 13 7.57 11.20 -5.15
N MET A 14 7.46 11.32 -3.82
CA MET A 14 7.14 10.19 -2.93
C MET A 14 5.78 9.57 -3.26
N ALA A 15 4.77 10.39 -3.52
CA ALA A 15 3.44 9.90 -3.89
C ALA A 15 3.44 9.17 -5.25
N ILE A 16 4.21 9.65 -6.23
CA ILE A 16 4.39 8.97 -7.52
C ILE A 16 5.11 7.64 -7.33
N ALA A 17 6.22 7.64 -6.58
CA ALA A 17 6.99 6.43 -6.31
C ALA A 17 6.15 5.36 -5.59
N SER A 18 5.40 5.76 -4.56
CA SER A 18 4.48 4.88 -3.83
C SER A 18 3.43 4.25 -4.74
N ARG A 19 2.75 5.04 -5.58
CA ARG A 19 1.76 4.52 -6.54
C ARG A 19 2.38 3.59 -7.58
N TYR A 20 3.59 3.89 -8.05
CA TYR A 20 4.30 3.05 -9.00
C TYR A 20 4.63 1.68 -8.37
N ALA A 21 5.18 1.68 -7.16
CA ALA A 21 5.50 0.47 -6.42
C ALA A 21 4.25 -0.39 -6.16
N GLU A 22 3.19 0.22 -5.63
CA GLU A 22 1.91 -0.46 -5.35
C GLU A 22 1.35 -1.17 -6.60
N ARG A 23 1.27 -0.47 -7.73
CA ARG A 23 0.78 -1.05 -8.99
C ARG A 23 1.60 -2.27 -9.43
N ARG A 24 2.93 -2.17 -9.33
CA ARG A 24 3.83 -3.26 -9.73
C ARG A 24 3.71 -4.47 -8.80
N ILE A 25 3.61 -4.24 -7.49
CA ILE A 25 3.41 -5.29 -6.50
C ILE A 25 2.08 -6.00 -6.75
N LEU A 26 0.98 -5.24 -6.86
CA LEU A 26 -0.34 -5.81 -7.14
C LEU A 26 -0.37 -6.60 -8.44
N GLN A 27 0.26 -6.10 -9.51
CA GLN A 27 0.36 -6.85 -10.76
C GLN A 27 1.05 -8.22 -10.56
N ARG A 28 2.12 -8.29 -9.75
CA ARG A 28 2.80 -9.55 -9.45
C ARG A 28 1.92 -10.48 -8.61
N VAL A 29 1.19 -9.93 -7.62
CA VAL A 29 0.25 -10.68 -6.79
C VAL A 29 -0.88 -11.27 -7.63
N THR A 30 -1.46 -10.50 -8.54
CA THR A 30 -2.47 -10.99 -9.50
C THR A 30 -1.90 -12.09 -10.40
N GLN A 31 -0.68 -11.91 -10.93
CA GLN A 31 -0.01 -12.92 -11.77
C GLN A 31 0.30 -14.22 -11.01
N ALA A 32 0.46 -14.16 -9.69
CA ALA A 32 0.62 -15.34 -8.83
C ALA A 32 -0.71 -16.07 -8.54
N GLY A 33 -1.84 -15.59 -9.08
CA GLY A 33 -3.15 -16.22 -8.93
C GLY A 33 -4.06 -15.58 -7.89
N HIS A 34 -3.65 -14.48 -7.23
CA HIS A 34 -4.45 -13.79 -6.21
C HIS A 34 -5.24 -12.60 -6.81
N ALA A 35 -6.01 -12.86 -7.87
CA ALA A 35 -6.75 -11.82 -8.60
C ALA A 35 -7.90 -11.18 -7.79
N ASP A 36 -8.44 -11.91 -6.80
CA ASP A 36 -9.55 -11.44 -5.97
C ASP A 36 -9.11 -10.46 -4.86
N LEU A 37 -7.80 -10.24 -4.73
CA LEU A 37 -7.27 -9.34 -3.73
C LEU A 37 -7.57 -7.89 -4.09
N THR A 38 -8.32 -7.21 -3.23
CA THR A 38 -8.60 -5.79 -3.39
C THR A 38 -7.38 -4.94 -3.03
N VAL A 39 -7.30 -3.73 -3.60
CA VAL A 39 -6.25 -2.74 -3.25
C VAL A 39 -6.26 -2.43 -1.74
N ALA A 40 -7.44 -2.37 -1.13
CA ALA A 40 -7.57 -2.07 0.29
C ALA A 40 -7.01 -3.21 1.17
N GLN A 41 -7.30 -4.46 0.83
CA GLN A 41 -6.70 -5.63 1.49
C GLN A 41 -5.18 -5.65 1.30
N ALA A 42 -4.68 -5.38 0.10
CA ALA A 42 -3.24 -5.36 -0.17
C ALA A 42 -2.50 -4.30 0.66
N ARG A 43 -3.09 -3.10 0.81
CA ARG A 43 -2.55 -2.04 1.69
C ARG A 43 -2.54 -2.46 3.15
N LEU A 44 -3.60 -3.12 3.62
CA LEU A 44 -3.64 -3.65 4.99
C LEU A 44 -2.55 -4.70 5.21
N MET A 45 -2.40 -5.65 4.28
CA MET A 45 -1.42 -6.73 4.35
C MET A 45 0.03 -6.26 4.21
N ALA A 46 0.28 -5.09 3.61
CA ALA A 46 1.62 -4.49 3.54
C ALA A 46 2.24 -4.17 4.92
N HIS A 47 1.46 -4.28 5.99
CA HIS A 47 1.88 -4.06 7.38
C HIS A 47 2.04 -5.35 8.20
N LEU A 48 1.88 -6.53 7.58
CA LEU A 48 2.08 -7.82 8.23
C LEU A 48 3.57 -8.05 8.55
N ASP A 49 3.81 -8.60 9.74
CA ASP A 49 5.09 -9.15 10.17
C ASP A 49 5.17 -10.63 9.78
N ASP A 50 6.39 -11.17 9.64
CA ASP A 50 6.62 -12.57 9.25
C ASP A 50 5.99 -13.58 10.23
N ASP A 51 5.98 -13.26 11.53
CA ASP A 51 5.39 -14.07 12.59
C ASP A 51 3.88 -13.81 12.81
N GLY A 52 3.29 -12.97 11.95
CA GLY A 52 1.92 -12.50 12.08
C GLY A 52 1.76 -11.27 12.98
N THR A 53 0.73 -10.47 12.71
CA THR A 53 0.47 -9.21 13.40
C THR A 53 -0.93 -9.22 14.01
N ARG A 54 -1.06 -8.74 15.26
CA ARG A 54 -2.39 -8.58 15.90
C ARG A 54 -3.25 -7.64 15.07
N LEU A 55 -4.52 -7.96 14.85
CA LEU A 55 -5.42 -7.14 14.02
C LEU A 55 -5.50 -5.67 14.46
N THR A 56 -5.43 -5.39 15.76
CA THR A 56 -5.43 -4.01 16.29
C THR A 56 -4.17 -3.25 15.92
N GLU A 57 -3.03 -3.93 15.93
CA GLU A 57 -1.73 -3.36 15.55
C GLU A 57 -1.69 -3.15 14.03
N LEU A 58 -2.17 -4.13 13.27
CA LEU A 58 -2.28 -4.05 11.82
C LEU A 58 -3.16 -2.87 11.39
N ALA A 59 -4.32 -2.70 12.03
CA ALA A 59 -5.22 -1.57 11.79
C ALA A 59 -4.56 -0.23 12.12
N PHE A 60 -3.85 -0.15 13.25
CA PHE A 60 -3.12 1.05 13.66
C PHE A 60 -2.05 1.45 12.65
N ARG A 61 -1.21 0.49 12.20
CA ARG A 61 -0.16 0.72 11.19
C ARG A 61 -0.73 1.14 9.84
N ALA A 62 -1.86 0.55 9.44
CA ALA A 62 -2.57 0.90 8.22
C ALA A 62 -3.39 2.20 8.32
N GLY A 63 -3.47 2.83 9.50
CA GLY A 63 -4.23 4.06 9.70
C GLY A 63 -5.75 3.87 9.57
N VAL A 64 -6.26 2.67 9.84
CA VAL A 64 -7.69 2.34 9.77
C VAL A 64 -8.22 1.88 11.13
N THR A 65 -9.54 1.83 11.27
CA THR A 65 -10.15 1.27 12.49
C THR A 65 -10.03 -0.26 12.50
N LYS A 66 -10.11 -0.87 13.69
CA LYS A 66 -10.16 -2.34 13.82
C LYS A 66 -11.34 -2.93 13.03
N GLN A 67 -12.48 -2.24 13.01
CA GLN A 67 -13.69 -2.65 12.31
C GLN A 67 -13.48 -2.64 10.80
N THR A 68 -12.86 -1.58 10.27
CA THR A 68 -12.46 -1.50 8.86
C THR A 68 -11.52 -2.66 8.52
N ALA A 69 -10.47 -2.89 9.33
CA ALA A 69 -9.54 -3.98 9.11
C ALA A 69 -10.17 -5.39 9.23
N HIS A 70 -11.32 -5.53 9.89
CA HIS A 70 -12.04 -6.80 9.99
C HIS A 70 -12.93 -7.10 8.78
N VAL A 71 -13.40 -6.06 8.08
CA VAL A 71 -14.28 -6.18 6.91
C VAL A 71 -13.51 -6.23 5.61
N LEU A 72 -12.27 -5.70 5.60
CA LEU A 72 -11.29 -5.91 4.53
C LEU A 72 -10.82 -7.36 4.55
#